data_AF-A0A948UTS7-F1
#
_entry.id   AF-A0A948UTS7-F1
#
_cell.length_a   1.000
_cell.length_b   1.000
_cell.length_c   1.000
_cell.angle_alpha   90.00
_cell.angle_beta   90.00
_cell.angle_gamma   90.00
#
_symmetry.space_group_name_H-M   'P 1'
#
loop_
_entity.id
_entity.type
_entity.pdbx_description
1 polymer ?
#
loop_
_entity_poly.entity_id
_entity_poly.type
_entity_poly.pdbx_seq_one_letter_code
_entity_poly.pdbx_strand_id
1 'polypeptide(L)'
;MSKIEELKAEILAAQENSDIASLYVLEQKAHDIFDEETLHAFYANILDLALERLTEALETHRVMDMNEVQDFATLRALYEYAIEHYSADKCQDASALFEVLSGLSNDKKFSAALKFHSLAAAENLPLDDFLENIADIDATQNAGTFYISCFQEKAQKLLDNVQSKGK
;
A
#
# COMPACT_ATOMS: atom_id res chain seq x y z
N MET A 1 21.27 -28.27 -0.31
CA MET A 1 20.11 -27.53 0.23
C MET A 1 19.10 -27.44 -0.92
N SER A 2 17.81 -27.63 -0.66
CA SER A 2 16.79 -27.49 -1.71
C SER A 2 16.56 -26.01 -2.03
N LYS A 3 16.07 -25.69 -3.24
CA LYS A 3 15.73 -24.30 -3.61
C LYS A 3 14.74 -23.64 -2.63
N ILE A 4 13.83 -24.43 -2.06
CA ILE A 4 12.88 -23.99 -1.03
C ILE A 4 13.62 -23.60 0.26
N GLU A 5 14.55 -24.45 0.73
CA GLU A 5 15.33 -24.18 1.95
C GLU A 5 16.24 -22.96 1.77
N GLU A 6 16.86 -22.80 0.60
CA GLU A 6 17.68 -21.62 0.27
C GLU A 6 16.86 -20.34 0.30
N LEU A 7 15.67 -20.33 -0.34
CA LEU A 7 14.77 -19.18 -0.30
C LEU A 7 14.28 -18.88 1.12
N LYS A 8 13.91 -19.90 1.90
CA LYS A 8 13.50 -19.70 3.30
C LYS A 8 14.62 -19.11 4.15
N ALA A 9 15.88 -19.48 3.91
CA ALA A 9 17.03 -18.91 4.60
C ALA A 9 17.26 -17.43 4.20
N GLU A 10 17.12 -17.08 2.92
CA GLU A 10 17.19 -15.68 2.45
C GLU A 10 16.08 -14.82 3.07
N ILE A 11 14.85 -15.34 3.12
CA ILE A 11 13.70 -14.67 3.74
C ILE A 11 13.91 -14.48 5.24
N LEU A 12 14.34 -15.53 5.95
CA LEU A 12 14.63 -15.45 7.38
C LEU A 12 15.69 -14.38 7.67
N ALA A 13 16.77 -14.34 6.89
CA ALA A 13 17.80 -13.32 7.03
C ALA A 13 17.24 -11.90 6.79
N ALA A 14 16.37 -11.70 5.81
CA ALA A 14 15.72 -10.40 5.58
C ALA A 14 14.79 -10.02 6.74
N GLN A 15 14.04 -10.98 7.29
CA GLN A 15 13.15 -10.78 8.44
C GLN A 15 13.92 -10.40 9.70
N GLU A 16 15.00 -11.10 10.03
CA GLU A 16 15.85 -10.82 11.20
C GLU A 16 16.48 -9.43 11.16
N ASN A 17 16.66 -8.87 9.95
CA ASN A 17 17.19 -7.52 9.74
C ASN A 17 16.09 -6.47 9.51
N SER A 18 14.80 -6.85 9.63
CA SER A 18 13.65 -6.00 9.32
C SER A 18 13.74 -5.34 7.94
N ASP A 19 14.30 -6.05 6.96
CA ASP A 19 14.59 -5.57 5.61
C ASP A 19 13.43 -5.90 4.65
N ILE A 20 12.42 -5.04 4.67
CA ILE A 20 11.20 -5.21 3.86
C ILE A 20 11.52 -5.13 2.36
N ALA A 21 12.47 -4.27 1.98
CA ALA A 21 12.87 -4.14 0.58
C ALA A 21 13.48 -5.43 0.02
N SER A 22 14.34 -6.10 0.79
CA SER A 22 14.89 -7.39 0.41
C SER A 22 13.80 -8.46 0.31
N LEU A 23 12.77 -8.44 1.17
CA LEU A 23 11.62 -9.34 1.02
C LEU A 23 10.92 -9.11 -0.33
N TYR A 24 10.65 -7.87 -0.73
CA TYR A 24 10.08 -7.61 -2.06
C TYR A 24 11.00 -8.00 -3.23
N VAL A 25 12.32 -7.98 -3.08
CA VAL A 25 13.24 -8.51 -4.11
C VAL A 25 13.07 -10.03 -4.28
N LEU A 26 12.71 -10.74 -3.22
CA LEU A 26 12.47 -12.19 -3.22
C LEU A 26 11.06 -12.58 -3.67
N GLU A 27 10.16 -11.61 -3.87
CA GLU A 27 8.73 -11.82 -4.17
C GLU A 27 8.49 -12.75 -5.35
N GLN A 28 9.12 -12.50 -6.50
CA GLN A 28 8.94 -13.36 -7.69
C GLN A 28 9.40 -14.79 -7.42
N LYS A 29 10.53 -14.95 -6.72
CA LYS A 29 11.08 -16.27 -6.37
C LYS A 29 10.17 -17.00 -5.37
N ALA A 30 9.51 -16.27 -4.46
CA ALA A 30 8.49 -16.81 -3.58
C ALA A 30 7.26 -17.30 -4.36
N HIS A 31 6.74 -16.51 -5.31
CA HIS A 31 5.65 -16.92 -6.19
C HIS A 31 5.98 -18.18 -7.02
N ASP A 32 7.20 -18.29 -7.50
CA ASP A 32 7.61 -19.41 -8.36
C ASP A 32 7.81 -20.73 -7.59
N ILE A 33 8.04 -20.66 -6.27
CA ILE A 33 8.53 -21.80 -5.47
C ILE A 33 7.56 -22.22 -4.37
N PHE A 34 6.86 -21.28 -3.74
CA PHE A 34 5.99 -21.55 -2.60
C PHE A 34 4.58 -21.98 -3.03
N ASP A 35 3.97 -22.80 -2.18
CA ASP A 35 2.53 -23.00 -2.23
C ASP A 35 1.79 -21.76 -1.69
N GLU A 36 0.48 -21.73 -1.88
CA GLU A 36 -0.38 -20.62 -1.49
C GLU A 36 -0.31 -20.30 0.01
N GLU A 37 -0.27 -21.32 0.87
CA GLU A 37 -0.17 -21.16 2.33
C GLU A 37 1.16 -20.50 2.73
N THR A 38 2.27 -20.98 2.17
CA THR A 38 3.60 -20.42 2.46
C THR A 38 3.76 -19.03 1.86
N LEU A 39 3.19 -18.77 0.67
CA LEU A 39 3.19 -17.45 0.05
C LEU A 39 2.36 -16.45 0.86
N HIS A 40 1.20 -16.86 1.38
CA HIS A 40 0.40 -16.04 2.28
C HIS A 40 1.18 -15.69 3.55
N ALA A 41 1.85 -16.67 4.16
CA ALA A 41 2.71 -16.42 5.31
C ALA A 41 3.87 -15.47 4.99
N PHE A 42 4.44 -15.54 3.78
CA PHE A 42 5.48 -14.61 3.32
C PHE A 42 4.97 -13.15 3.30
N TYR A 43 3.79 -12.90 2.75
CA TYR A 43 3.18 -11.56 2.75
C TYR A 43 2.77 -11.09 4.14
N ALA A 44 2.26 -12.00 4.99
CA ALA A 44 1.94 -11.68 6.39
C ALA A 44 3.18 -11.15 7.13
N ASN A 45 4.35 -11.76 6.92
CA ASN A 45 5.60 -11.28 7.53
C ASN A 45 6.03 -9.90 7.02
N ILE A 46 5.84 -9.61 5.72
CA ILE A 46 6.09 -8.26 5.17
C ILE A 46 5.19 -7.24 5.87
N LEU A 47 3.91 -7.58 6.03
CA LEU A 47 2.93 -6.71 6.67
C LEU A 47 3.26 -6.46 8.14
N ASP A 48 3.61 -7.49 8.91
CA ASP A 48 3.95 -7.36 10.33
C ASP A 48 5.11 -6.35 10.52
N LEU A 49 6.18 -6.49 9.73
CA LEU A 49 7.31 -5.54 9.75
C LEU A 49 6.90 -4.13 9.33
N ALA A 50 6.01 -4.00 8.35
CA ALA A 50 5.53 -2.70 7.90
C ALA A 50 4.67 -1.99 8.97
N LEU A 51 3.84 -2.75 9.71
CA LEU A 51 3.03 -2.25 10.81
C LEU A 51 3.89 -1.85 12.02
N GLU A 52 4.97 -2.56 12.30
CA GLU A 52 5.96 -2.17 13.31
C GLU A 52 6.60 -0.82 12.95
N ARG A 53 7.07 -0.67 11.71
CA ARG A 53 7.66 0.59 11.22
C ARG A 53 6.66 1.75 11.17
N LEU A 54 5.38 1.46 10.85
CA LEU A 54 4.30 2.43 10.94
C LEU A 54 4.15 2.94 12.38
N THR A 55 4.10 2.02 13.34
CA THR A 55 3.96 2.34 14.76
C THR A 55 5.13 3.19 15.25
N GLU A 56 6.36 2.80 14.95
CA GLU A 56 7.56 3.57 15.29
C GLU A 56 7.51 4.98 14.67
N ALA A 57 7.12 5.10 13.40
CA ALA A 57 7.04 6.40 12.73
C ALA A 57 6.00 7.32 13.37
N LEU A 58 4.85 6.78 13.77
CA LEU A 58 3.81 7.53 14.48
C LEU A 58 4.29 7.98 15.87
N GLU A 59 4.91 7.09 16.65
CA GLU A 59 5.42 7.41 17.99
C GLU A 59 6.52 8.47 17.96
N THR A 60 7.43 8.36 16.99
CA THR A 60 8.57 9.27 16.82
C THR A 60 8.24 10.54 16.03
N HIS A 61 7.00 10.67 15.54
CA HIS A 61 6.57 11.76 14.66
C HIS A 61 7.46 11.88 13.41
N ARG A 62 7.99 10.75 12.95
CA ARG A 62 8.84 10.65 11.76
C ARG A 62 7.97 10.60 10.52
N VAL A 63 8.35 11.36 9.51
CA VAL A 63 7.75 11.30 8.18
C VAL A 63 8.56 10.33 7.32
N MET A 64 7.88 9.44 6.59
CA MET A 64 8.50 8.48 5.69
C MET A 64 8.88 9.14 4.35
N ASP A 65 10.08 8.84 3.86
CA ASP A 65 10.61 9.36 2.60
C ASP A 65 10.61 8.29 1.52
N MET A 66 9.89 8.51 0.42
CA MET A 66 9.83 7.55 -0.69
C MET A 66 11.18 7.36 -1.43
N ASN A 67 12.16 8.22 -1.21
CA ASN A 67 13.51 8.04 -1.73
C ASN A 67 14.36 7.10 -0.86
N GLU A 68 13.94 6.84 0.38
CA GLU A 68 14.56 5.86 1.26
C GLU A 68 13.97 4.48 1.01
N VAL A 69 14.82 3.52 0.64
CA VAL A 69 14.39 2.21 0.11
C VAL A 69 13.47 1.45 1.09
N GLN A 70 13.76 1.50 2.39
CA GLN A 70 12.93 0.84 3.39
C GLN A 70 11.59 1.54 3.58
N ASP A 71 11.56 2.87 3.56
CA ASP A 71 10.32 3.63 3.69
C ASP A 71 9.42 3.44 2.47
N PHE A 72 10.02 3.41 1.27
CA PHE A 72 9.32 3.04 0.05
C PHE A 72 8.66 1.65 0.16
N ALA A 73 9.43 0.65 0.59
CA ALA A 73 8.93 -0.71 0.77
C ALA A 73 7.84 -0.80 1.86
N THR A 74 8.00 -0.03 2.94
CA THR A 74 7.01 0.06 4.03
C THR A 74 5.70 0.67 3.52
N LEU A 75 5.77 1.81 2.82
CA LEU A 75 4.59 2.48 2.26
C LEU A 75 3.89 1.61 1.22
N ARG A 76 4.63 0.83 0.42
CA ARG A 76 4.07 -0.16 -0.50
C ARG A 76 3.25 -1.22 0.24
N ALA A 77 3.84 -1.87 1.25
CA ALA A 77 3.16 -2.91 2.03
C ALA A 77 1.88 -2.41 2.69
N LEU A 78 1.93 -1.21 3.29
CA LEU A 78 0.76 -0.63 3.95
C LEU A 78 -0.31 -0.19 2.96
N TYR A 79 0.07 0.28 1.77
CA TYR A 79 -0.87 0.58 0.69
C TYR A 79 -1.56 -0.69 0.17
N GLU A 80 -0.80 -1.76 -0.08
CA GLU A 80 -1.34 -3.07 -0.49
C GLU A 80 -2.34 -3.58 0.56
N TYR A 81 -2.02 -3.46 1.85
CA TYR A 81 -2.91 -3.81 2.95
C TYR A 81 -4.20 -2.98 2.98
N ALA A 82 -4.12 -1.67 2.72
CA ALA A 82 -5.28 -0.80 2.61
C ALA A 82 -6.16 -1.17 1.40
N ILE A 83 -5.56 -1.55 0.27
CA ILE A 83 -6.27 -2.05 -0.91
C ILE A 83 -6.93 -3.40 -0.64
N GLU A 84 -6.28 -4.31 0.10
CA GLU A 84 -6.89 -5.58 0.52
C GLU A 84 -8.16 -5.33 1.33
N HIS A 85 -8.10 -4.42 2.31
CA HIS A 85 -9.29 -4.00 3.07
C HIS A 85 -10.37 -3.42 2.17
N TYR A 86 -9.98 -2.59 1.20
CA TYR A 86 -10.91 -1.99 0.26
C TYR A 86 -11.60 -3.06 -0.62
N SER A 87 -10.82 -4.01 -1.14
CA SER A 87 -11.33 -5.13 -1.94
C SER A 87 -12.22 -6.09 -1.15
N ALA A 88 -12.08 -6.13 0.18
CA ALA A 88 -12.89 -6.92 1.09
C ALA A 88 -14.13 -6.17 1.61
N ASP A 89 -14.54 -5.08 0.94
CA ASP A 89 -15.64 -4.17 1.32
C ASP A 89 -15.52 -3.57 2.73
N LYS A 90 -14.31 -3.57 3.32
CA LYS A 90 -14.00 -2.90 4.60
C LYS A 90 -13.63 -1.44 4.34
N CYS A 91 -14.51 -0.72 3.67
CA CYS A 91 -14.23 0.62 3.14
C CYS A 91 -13.84 1.63 4.21
N GLN A 92 -14.39 1.54 5.42
CA GLN A 92 -14.04 2.46 6.52
C GLN A 92 -12.61 2.21 7.04
N ASP A 93 -12.20 0.95 7.17
CA ASP A 93 -10.83 0.59 7.59
C ASP A 93 -9.82 1.01 6.52
N ALA A 94 -10.13 0.72 5.25
CA ALA A 94 -9.31 1.16 4.11
C ALA A 94 -9.18 2.68 4.07
N SER A 95 -10.28 3.42 4.23
CA SER A 95 -10.30 4.88 4.25
C SER A 95 -9.38 5.45 5.31
N ALA A 96 -9.45 4.91 6.53
CA ALA A 96 -8.60 5.35 7.64
C ALA A 96 -7.12 5.08 7.38
N LEU A 97 -6.79 3.89 6.84
CA LEU A 97 -5.41 3.56 6.46
C LEU A 97 -4.87 4.49 5.38
N PHE A 98 -5.65 4.78 4.32
CA PHE A 98 -5.25 5.72 3.29
C PHE A 98 -5.03 7.14 3.84
N GLU A 99 -5.86 7.59 4.79
CA GLU A 99 -5.69 8.89 5.44
C GLU A 99 -4.40 8.95 6.27
N VAL A 100 -4.12 7.91 7.06
CA VAL A 100 -2.87 7.79 7.84
C VAL A 100 -1.66 7.83 6.92
N LEU A 101 -1.65 7.01 5.86
CA LEU A 101 -0.54 6.97 4.90
C LEU A 101 -0.36 8.29 4.14
N SER A 102 -1.46 8.98 3.82
CA SER A 102 -1.41 10.31 3.22
C SER A 102 -0.70 11.32 4.12
N GLY A 103 -0.86 11.22 5.44
CA GLY A 103 -0.24 12.12 6.42
C GLY A 103 1.20 11.74 6.78
N LEU A 104 1.56 10.46 6.62
CA LEU A 104 2.85 9.92 7.07
C LEU A 104 3.97 10.07 6.04
N SER A 105 3.67 10.23 4.76
CA SER A 105 4.67 10.39 3.69
C SER A 105 4.99 11.85 3.38
N ASN A 106 6.25 12.14 3.05
CA ASN A 106 6.66 13.46 2.53
C ASN A 106 6.41 13.61 1.01
N ASP A 107 6.08 12.53 0.31
CA ASP A 107 5.84 12.57 -1.13
C ASP A 107 4.46 13.16 -1.43
N LYS A 108 4.46 14.37 -1.99
CA LYS A 108 3.23 15.12 -2.24
C LYS A 108 2.31 14.44 -3.25
N LYS A 109 2.83 13.68 -4.21
CA LYS A 109 2.01 13.01 -5.23
C LYS A 109 1.31 11.81 -4.63
N PHE A 110 2.04 11.00 -3.87
CA PHE A 110 1.50 9.88 -3.12
C PHE A 110 0.44 10.34 -2.12
N SER A 111 0.75 11.32 -1.27
CA SER A 111 -0.21 11.87 -0.31
C SER A 111 -1.45 12.42 -1.00
N ALA A 112 -1.32 13.11 -2.13
CA ALA A 112 -2.47 13.60 -2.89
C ALA A 112 -3.31 12.47 -3.47
N ALA A 113 -2.68 11.43 -4.02
CA ALA A 113 -3.37 10.27 -4.57
C ALA A 113 -4.16 9.51 -3.49
N LEU A 114 -3.57 9.30 -2.32
CA LEU A 114 -4.23 8.60 -1.21
C LEU A 114 -5.46 9.34 -0.67
N LYS A 115 -5.53 10.66 -0.80
CA LYS A 115 -6.76 11.40 -0.46
C LYS A 115 -7.92 10.97 -1.34
N PHE A 116 -7.72 10.72 -2.63
CA PHE A 116 -8.80 10.19 -3.49
C PHE A 116 -9.24 8.79 -3.05
N HIS A 117 -8.30 7.93 -2.66
CA HIS A 117 -8.61 6.59 -2.17
C HIS A 117 -9.41 6.65 -0.87
N SER A 118 -8.93 7.45 0.08
CA SER A 118 -9.58 7.68 1.37
C SER A 118 -11.01 8.18 1.16
N LEU A 119 -11.20 9.21 0.34
CA LEU A 119 -12.53 9.77 0.07
C LEU A 119 -13.48 8.80 -0.63
N ALA A 120 -12.99 8.07 -1.63
CA ALA A 120 -13.79 7.07 -2.33
C ALA A 120 -14.27 5.97 -1.37
N ALA A 121 -13.35 5.44 -0.55
CA ALA A 121 -13.64 4.43 0.44
C ALA A 121 -14.57 4.98 1.56
N ALA A 122 -14.37 6.22 2.03
CA ALA A 122 -15.23 6.86 3.03
C ALA A 122 -16.69 6.99 2.56
N GLU A 123 -16.92 7.27 1.27
CA GLU A 123 -18.25 7.31 0.65
C GLU A 123 -18.81 5.90 0.33
N ASN A 124 -18.10 4.83 0.74
CA ASN A 124 -18.42 3.43 0.45
C ASN A 124 -18.55 3.13 -1.04
N LEU A 125 -17.79 3.82 -1.90
CA LEU A 125 -17.68 3.47 -3.32
C LEU A 125 -16.95 2.13 -3.41
N PRO A 126 -17.50 1.07 -4.02
CA PRO A 126 -16.79 -0.19 -4.21
C PRO A 126 -15.47 -0.01 -4.97
N LEU A 127 -14.47 -0.87 -4.69
CA LEU A 127 -13.17 -0.78 -5.36
C LEU A 127 -13.29 -0.90 -6.89
N ASP A 128 -14.13 -1.81 -7.39
CA ASP A 128 -14.36 -1.98 -8.83
C ASP A 128 -14.89 -0.69 -9.48
N ASP A 129 -15.85 -0.02 -8.82
CA ASP A 129 -16.39 1.24 -9.30
C ASP A 129 -15.35 2.37 -9.26
N PHE A 130 -14.49 2.38 -8.23
CA PHE A 130 -13.36 3.30 -8.15
C PHE A 130 -12.37 3.08 -9.30
N LEU A 131 -12.00 1.83 -9.57
CA LEU A 131 -11.08 1.47 -10.65
C LEU A 131 -11.65 1.83 -12.04
N GLU A 132 -12.95 1.63 -12.26
CA GLU A 132 -13.59 1.89 -13.55
C GLU A 132 -13.85 3.39 -13.79
N ASN A 133 -14.31 4.12 -12.77
CA ASN A 133 -14.88 5.45 -12.96
C ASN A 133 -14.03 6.60 -12.41
N ILE A 134 -13.08 6.31 -11.51
CA ILE A 134 -12.30 7.31 -10.80
C ILE A 134 -10.82 7.20 -11.16
N ALA A 135 -10.26 5.99 -11.11
CA ALA A 135 -8.88 5.73 -11.46
C ALA A 135 -8.64 5.85 -12.97
N ASP A 136 -7.48 6.38 -13.34
CA ASP A 136 -6.93 6.26 -14.69
C ASP A 136 -5.84 5.18 -14.65
N ILE A 137 -6.24 3.94 -14.95
CA ILE A 137 -5.38 2.76 -14.86
C ILE A 137 -4.25 2.81 -15.89
N ASP A 138 -4.56 3.22 -17.12
CA ASP A 138 -3.56 3.32 -18.19
C ASP A 138 -2.50 4.39 -17.85
N ALA A 139 -2.93 5.57 -17.38
CA ALA A 139 -1.99 6.60 -16.95
C ALA A 139 -1.19 6.16 -15.71
N THR A 140 -1.82 5.47 -14.76
CA THR A 140 -1.15 4.92 -13.57
C THR A 140 -0.06 3.92 -13.97
N GLN A 141 -0.36 2.99 -14.87
CA GLN A 141 0.62 2.02 -15.37
C GLN A 141 1.79 2.70 -16.07
N ASN A 142 1.50 3.72 -16.90
CA ASN A 142 2.54 4.51 -17.56
C ASN A 142 3.40 5.32 -16.56
N ALA A 143 2.83 5.72 -15.43
CA ALA A 143 3.57 6.38 -14.34
C ALA A 143 4.47 5.42 -13.56
N GLY A 144 4.22 4.10 -13.65
CA GLY A 144 5.05 3.06 -13.01
C GLY A 144 5.01 3.10 -11.48
N THR A 145 3.91 3.58 -10.90
CA THR A 145 3.74 3.65 -9.44
C THR A 145 3.17 2.35 -8.89
N PHE A 146 3.56 1.96 -7.67
CA PHE A 146 2.96 0.81 -6.97
C PHE A 146 1.53 1.08 -6.48
N TYR A 147 1.12 2.35 -6.49
CA TYR A 147 -0.20 2.83 -6.09
C TYR A 147 -0.94 3.45 -7.27
N ILE A 148 -2.26 3.56 -7.17
CA ILE A 148 -3.06 4.25 -8.19
C ILE A 148 -2.80 5.75 -8.06
N SER A 149 -2.16 6.34 -9.06
CA SER A 149 -1.59 7.69 -8.96
C SER A 149 -2.25 8.70 -9.88
N CYS A 150 -3.01 8.21 -10.87
CA CYS A 150 -3.66 9.01 -11.88
C CYS A 150 -5.17 8.81 -11.82
N PHE A 151 -5.94 9.88 -12.06
CA PHE A 151 -7.39 9.89 -11.88
C PHE A 151 -8.08 10.58 -13.05
N GLN A 152 -9.25 10.07 -13.42
CA GLN A 152 -10.10 10.65 -14.45
C GLN A 152 -10.66 12.01 -13.99
N GLU A 153 -11.09 12.86 -14.93
CA GLU A 153 -11.73 14.15 -14.60
C GLU A 153 -12.93 14.00 -13.65
N LYS A 154 -13.64 12.87 -13.72
CA LYS A 154 -14.75 12.53 -12.82
C LYS A 154 -14.34 12.50 -11.34
N ALA A 155 -13.08 12.19 -11.03
CA ALA A 155 -12.54 12.18 -9.68
C ALA A 155 -12.64 13.56 -9.00
N GLN A 156 -12.64 14.65 -9.77
CA GLN A 156 -12.79 16.00 -9.22
C GLN A 156 -14.11 16.16 -8.45
N LYS A 157 -15.17 15.46 -8.85
CA LYS A 157 -16.47 15.50 -8.15
C LYS A 157 -16.40 14.94 -6.73
N LEU A 158 -15.48 14.00 -6.46
CA LEU A 158 -15.26 13.48 -5.10
C LEU A 158 -14.71 14.59 -4.18
N LEU A 159 -13.76 15.39 -4.67
CA LEU A 159 -13.18 16.50 -3.92
C LEU A 159 -14.22 17.59 -3.62
N ASP A 160 -15.06 17.92 -4.61
CA ASP A 160 -16.04 18.98 -4.52
C ASP A 160 -17.17 18.63 -3.51
N ASN A 161 -17.58 17.35 -3.46
CA ASN A 161 -18.59 16.86 -2.51
C ASN A 161 -18.14 17.01 -1.05
N VAL A 162 -16.86 16.78 -0.74
CA VAL A 162 -16.31 16.91 0.62
C VAL A 162 -16.29 18.37 1.07
N GLN A 163 -15.93 19.30 0.18
CA GLN A 163 -15.90 20.73 0.48
C GLN A 163 -17.30 21.31 0.75
N SER A 164 -18.35 20.68 0.21
CA SER A 164 -19.74 21.10 0.47
C SER A 164 -20.32 20.57 1.79
N LYS A 165 -19.87 19.40 2.27
CA LYS A 165 -20.27 18.82 3.57
C LYS A 165 -19.56 19.45 4.77
N GLY A 166 -18.44 20.14 4.55
CA GLY A 166 -17.66 20.86 5.57
C GLY A 166 -18.06 22.33 5.79
N LYS A 167 -19.16 22.80 5.20
CA LYS A 167 -19.77 24.13 5.42
C LYS A 167 -21.10 23.99 6.13
#